data_AF-A0A517Y6G1-F1
#
_entry.id   AF-A0A517Y6G1-F1
#
_cell.length_a   1.000
_cell.length_b   1.000
_cell.length_c   1.000
_cell.angle_alpha   90.00
_cell.angle_beta   90.00
_cell.angle_gamma   90.00
#
_symmetry.space_group_name_H-M   'P 1'
#
loop_
_entity.id
_entity.type
_entity.pdbx_description
1 polymer ?
#
loop_
_entity_poly.entity_id
_entity_poly.type
_entity_poly.pdbx_seq_one_letter_code
_entity_poly.pdbx_strand_id
1 'polypeptide(L)'
;MCRETHVVVFRKWRNTGTIIALLPELPSEKNGWYCDSYEQIGQHGGADCHGVIQHTTPASAEVCAGLAIELTGIGYNLKPIKRSSCRHHERRRATVKMLR
;
A
#
# COMPACT_ATOMS: atom_id res chain seq x y z
N MET A 1 -1.70 18.78 15.63
CA MET A 1 -1.54 18.49 14.20
C MET A 1 -2.01 17.07 13.95
N CYS A 2 -3.11 16.87 13.22
CA CYS A 2 -3.52 15.53 12.81
C CYS A 2 -2.52 15.04 11.75
N ARG A 3 -1.66 14.08 12.11
CA ARG A 3 -0.74 13.46 11.14
C ARG A 3 -1.56 12.79 10.05
N GLU A 4 -1.22 13.06 8.80
CA GLU A 4 -1.83 12.39 7.65
C GLU A 4 -1.69 10.87 7.84
N THR A 5 -2.78 10.15 7.66
CA THR A 5 -2.82 8.71 7.92
C THR A 5 -2.83 7.98 6.59
N HIS A 6 -1.90 7.07 6.42
CA HIS A 6 -1.67 6.32 5.20
C HIS A 6 -2.39 4.97 5.29
N VAL A 7 -3.44 4.82 4.50
CA VAL A 7 -4.14 3.55 4.37
C VAL A 7 -3.21 2.53 3.72
N VAL A 8 -3.04 1.36 4.34
CA VAL A 8 -2.15 0.30 3.84
C VAL A 8 -2.86 -1.05 3.82
N VAL A 9 -2.61 -1.84 2.78
CA VAL A 9 -3.06 -3.24 2.66
C VAL A 9 -1.82 -4.12 2.61
N PHE A 10 -1.64 -4.95 3.64
CA PHE A 10 -0.57 -5.95 3.64
C PHE A 10 -1.02 -7.23 2.97
N ARG A 11 -0.20 -7.71 2.05
CA ARG A 11 -0.45 -8.91 1.25
C ARG A 11 0.78 -9.79 1.23
N LYS A 12 0.55 -11.09 1.08
CA LYS A 12 1.59 -12.12 0.93
C LYS A 12 1.51 -12.72 -0.46
N TRP A 13 2.63 -12.74 -1.18
CA TRP A 13 2.72 -13.41 -2.46
C TRP A 13 2.55 -14.93 -2.30
N ARG A 14 1.70 -15.52 -3.14
CA ARG A 14 1.44 -16.97 -3.10
C ARG A 14 2.68 -17.79 -3.51
N ASN A 15 3.46 -17.24 -4.44
CA ASN A 15 4.54 -17.96 -5.10
C ASN A 15 5.83 -17.92 -4.28
N THR A 16 6.18 -16.74 -3.76
CA THR A 16 7.44 -16.48 -3.04
C THR A 16 7.25 -16.45 -1.52
N GLY A 17 6.02 -16.20 -1.04
CA GLY A 17 5.75 -15.95 0.37
C GLY A 17 6.21 -14.58 0.89
N THR A 18 6.77 -13.72 0.03
CA THR A 18 7.20 -12.37 0.41
C THR A 18 6.01 -11.46 0.72
N ILE A 19 6.25 -10.43 1.53
CA ILE A 19 5.23 -9.49 1.99
C ILE A 19 5.35 -8.18 1.23
N ILE A 20 4.21 -7.69 0.76
CA ILE A 20 4.05 -6.40 0.09
C ILE A 20 3.02 -5.57 0.84
N ALA A 21 3.35 -4.30 1.04
CA ALA A 21 2.48 -3.24 1.54
C ALA A 21 2.00 -2.39 0.37
N LEU A 22 0.70 -2.38 0.13
CA LEU A 22 0.07 -1.52 -0.87
C LEU A 22 -0.51 -0.28 -0.20
N LEU A 23 -0.24 0.91 -0.72
CA LEU A 23 -0.82 2.18 -0.25
C LEU A 23 -1.88 2.66 -1.25
N PRO A 24 -3.11 2.11 -1.24
CA PRO A 24 -4.09 2.31 -2.31
C PRO A 24 -4.55 3.75 -2.50
N GLU A 25 -4.35 4.64 -1.52
CA GLU A 25 -4.70 6.06 -1.60
C GLU A 25 -3.52 6.95 -2.02
N LEU A 26 -2.28 6.43 -1.99
CA LEU A 26 -1.10 7.14 -2.46
C LEU A 26 -0.87 6.84 -3.94
N PRO A 27 -0.79 7.85 -4.82
CA PRO A 27 -0.41 7.64 -6.20
C PRO A 27 1.11 7.44 -6.32
N SER A 28 1.53 6.41 -7.08
CA SER A 28 2.95 6.25 -7.45
C SER A 28 3.32 7.07 -8.70
N GLU A 29 2.33 7.62 -9.40
CA GLU A 29 2.51 8.30 -10.68
C GLU A 29 1.48 9.42 -10.89
N LYS A 30 1.76 10.27 -11.88
CA LYS A 30 0.98 11.49 -12.19
C LYS A 30 -0.43 11.23 -12.72
N ASN A 31 -0.77 10.00 -13.09
CA ASN A 31 -2.09 9.65 -13.60
C ASN A 31 -2.96 8.94 -12.55
N GLY A 32 -2.37 8.44 -11.46
CA GLY A 32 -3.08 7.77 -10.37
C GLY A 32 -3.64 6.37 -10.70
N TRP A 33 -3.07 5.66 -11.68
CA TRP A 33 -3.45 4.28 -12.01
C TRP A 33 -2.71 3.29 -11.12
N TYR A 34 -1.44 3.58 -10.80
CA TYR A 34 -0.65 2.78 -9.87
C TYR A 34 -0.63 3.39 -8.47
N CYS A 35 -0.75 2.53 -7.47
CA CYS A 35 -0.60 2.92 -6.06
C CYS A 35 0.85 2.75 -5.67
N ASP A 36 1.26 3.50 -4.66
CA ASP A 36 2.56 3.29 -4.05
C ASP A 36 2.62 1.94 -3.34
N SER A 37 3.77 1.27 -3.39
CA SER A 37 3.93 -0.07 -2.80
C SER A 37 5.36 -0.38 -2.35
N TYR A 38 5.47 -1.10 -1.24
CA TYR A 38 6.74 -1.50 -0.63
C TYR A 38 6.78 -3.00 -0.38
N GLU A 39 7.86 -3.66 -0.78
CA GLU A 39 8.13 -5.06 -0.42
C GLU A 39 9.14 -5.16 0.71
N GLN A 40 9.00 -6.21 1.53
CA GLN A 40 9.89 -6.51 2.66
C GLN A 40 11.37 -6.69 2.29
N ILE A 41 11.69 -6.88 1.01
CA ILE A 41 13.07 -6.96 0.51
C ILE A 41 13.65 -5.59 0.13
N GLY A 42 13.03 -4.49 0.61
CA GLY A 42 13.47 -3.11 0.37
C GLY A 42 13.16 -2.59 -1.03
N GLN A 43 12.27 -3.26 -1.78
CA GLN A 43 11.84 -2.79 -3.10
C GLN A 43 10.67 -1.83 -2.96
N HIS A 44 10.76 -0.68 -3.60
CA HIS A 44 9.73 0.37 -3.61
C HIS A 44 9.33 0.70 -5.05
N GLY A 45 8.04 0.79 -5.32
CA GLY A 45 7.56 1.15 -6.65
C GLY A 45 6.04 1.17 -6.80
N GLY A 46 5.60 1.49 -8.01
CA GLY A 46 4.19 1.51 -8.36
C GLY A 46 3.62 0.12 -8.59
N ALA A 47 2.47 -0.17 -7.98
CA ALA A 47 1.76 -1.42 -8.17
C ALA A 47 0.32 -1.20 -8.64
N ASP A 48 -0.16 -2.12 -9.47
CA ASP A 48 -1.60 -2.28 -9.68
C ASP A 48 -2.20 -2.96 -8.46
N CYS A 49 -2.93 -2.19 -7.65
CA CYS A 49 -3.58 -2.69 -6.45
C CYS A 49 -4.51 -3.87 -6.74
N HIS A 50 -5.23 -3.87 -7.88
CA HIS A 50 -6.15 -4.95 -8.20
C HIS A 50 -5.42 -6.22 -8.59
N GLY A 51 -4.47 -6.13 -9.53
CA GLY A 51 -3.62 -7.24 -9.94
C GLY A 51 -2.87 -7.87 -8.76
N VAL A 52 -2.23 -7.07 -7.91
CA VAL A 52 -1.52 -7.59 -6.73
C VAL A 52 -2.48 -8.33 -5.80
N ILE A 53 -3.68 -7.80 -5.53
CA ILE A 53 -4.65 -8.47 -4.65
C ILE A 53 -5.08 -9.83 -5.21
N GLN A 54 -5.24 -9.96 -6.52
CA GLN A 54 -5.58 -11.24 -7.16
C GLN A 54 -4.47 -12.29 -7.01
N HIS A 55 -3.20 -11.90 -7.15
CA HIS A 55 -2.05 -12.81 -7.08
C HIS A 55 -1.52 -13.07 -5.66
N THR A 56 -2.10 -12.45 -4.65
CA THR A 56 -1.65 -12.53 -3.25
C THR A 56 -2.74 -13.06 -2.31
N THR A 57 -2.39 -13.30 -1.06
CA THR A 57 -3.31 -13.57 0.05
C THR A 57 -3.18 -12.50 1.14
N PRO A 58 -4.18 -12.32 2.03
CA PRO A 58 -4.02 -11.43 3.18
C PRO A 58 -2.83 -11.85 4.04
N ALA A 59 -1.96 -10.92 4.39
CA ALA A 59 -0.91 -11.16 5.39
C ALA A 59 -1.50 -11.03 6.80
N SER A 60 -1.06 -11.87 7.74
CA SER A 60 -1.38 -11.69 9.16
C SER A 60 -0.57 -10.53 9.74
N ALA A 61 -1.09 -9.92 10.81
CA ALA A 61 -0.43 -8.79 11.48
C ALA A 61 0.98 -9.15 11.99
N GLU A 62 1.16 -10.39 12.47
CA GLU A 62 2.44 -10.92 12.95
C GLU A 62 3.48 -10.98 11.82
N VAL A 63 3.07 -11.47 10.65
CA VAL A 63 3.97 -11.65 9.51
C VAL A 63 4.37 -10.31 8.88
N CYS A 64 3.45 -9.33 8.85
CA CYS A 64 3.76 -8.01 8.31
C CYS A 64 4.30 -7.01 9.34
N ALA A 65 4.50 -7.42 10.60
CA ALA A 65 4.97 -6.55 11.67
C ALA A 65 6.35 -5.94 11.36
N GLY A 66 7.28 -6.73 10.80
CA GLY A 66 8.60 -6.23 10.43
C GLY A 66 8.54 -5.12 9.39
N LEU A 67 7.81 -5.33 8.29
CA LEU A 67 7.60 -4.32 7.25
C LEU A 67 6.83 -3.10 7.78
N ALA A 68 5.86 -3.30 8.68
CA ALA A 68 5.14 -2.20 9.29
C ALA A 68 6.06 -1.33 10.16
N ILE A 69 6.95 -1.93 10.95
CA ILE A 69 7.95 -1.22 11.76
C ILE A 69 8.86 -0.40 10.85
N GLU A 70 9.39 -0.99 9.78
CA GLU A 70 10.26 -0.32 8.81
C GLU A 70 9.56 0.91 8.21
N LEU A 71 8.35 0.74 7.67
CA LEU A 71 7.56 1.82 7.10
C LEU A 71 7.25 2.93 8.11
N THR A 72 6.95 2.57 9.37
CA THR A 72 6.76 3.58 10.42
C THR A 72 8.05 4.30 10.79
N GLY A 73 9.21 3.61 10.73
CA GLY A 73 10.53 4.19 10.93
C GLY A 73 10.92 5.17 9.84
N ILE A 74 10.49 4.93 8.60
CA ILE A 74 10.66 5.84 7.45
C ILE A 74 9.77 7.10 7.59
N GLY A 75 8.71 7.04 8.39
CA GLY A 75 7.83 8.18 8.67
C GLY A 75 6.37 7.99 8.22
N TYR A 76 6.00 6.82 7.69
CA TYR A 76 4.61 6.56 7.34
C TYR A 76 3.77 6.29 8.59
N ASN A 77 2.70 7.06 8.76
CA ASN A 77 1.67 6.78 9.76
C ASN A 77 0.63 5.78 9.19
N LEU A 78 0.79 4.49 9.46
CA LEU A 78 0.04 3.43 8.81
C LEU A 78 -1.33 3.16 9.44
N LYS A 79 -2.35 2.96 8.60
CA LYS A 79 -3.66 2.41 8.95
C LYS A 79 -3.93 1.13 8.16
N PRO A 80 -3.63 -0.03 8.74
CA PRO A 80 -3.85 -1.31 8.08
C PRO A 80 -5.33 -1.57 7.82
N ILE A 81 -5.68 -1.93 6.59
CA ILE A 81 -7.01 -2.37 6.19
C ILE A 81 -6.93 -3.75 5.54
N LYS A 82 -7.99 -4.56 5.69
CA LYS A 82 -8.04 -5.92 5.13
C LYS A 82 -8.40 -5.97 3.65
N ARG A 83 -9.12 -4.96 3.13
CA ARG A 83 -9.63 -4.92 1.75
C ARG A 83 -9.61 -3.50 1.21
N SER A 84 -9.03 -3.32 0.02
CA SER A 84 -9.20 -2.08 -0.73
C SER A 84 -10.56 -2.07 -1.44
N SER A 85 -11.36 -1.03 -1.22
CA SER A 85 -12.57 -0.70 -1.98
C SER A 85 -12.30 0.29 -3.13
N CYS A 86 -13.26 0.42 -4.07
CA CYS A 86 -13.22 1.42 -5.16
C CYS A 86 -13.04 2.85 -4.66
N ARG A 87 -13.49 3.15 -3.44
CA ARG A 87 -13.31 4.46 -2.80
C ARG A 87 -11.84 4.85 -2.63
N HIS A 88 -10.93 3.90 -2.40
CA HIS A 88 -9.50 4.23 -2.30
C HIS A 88 -8.93 4.58 -3.68
N HIS A 89 -9.39 3.91 -4.74
CA HIS A 89 -9.03 4.25 -6.11
C HIS A 89 -9.48 5.67 -6.50
N GLU A 90 -10.69 6.05 -6.11
CA GLU A 90 -11.19 7.41 -6.31
C GLU A 90 -10.38 8.45 -5.53
N ARG A 91 -10.07 8.17 -4.26
CA ARG A 91 -9.22 9.03 -3.43
C ARG A 91 -7.85 9.23 -4.04
N ARG A 92 -7.20 8.17 -4.52
CA ARG A 92 -5.90 8.25 -5.19
C ARG A 92 -5.94 9.19 -6.40
N ARG A 93 -6.98 9.10 -7.24
CA ARG A 93 -7.18 10.02 -8.37
C ARG A 93 -7.44 11.46 -7.91
N ALA A 94 -8.18 11.65 -6.83
CA ALA A 94 -8.39 12.96 -6.24
C ALA A 94 -7.08 13.57 -5.70
N THR A 95 -6.24 12.77 -5.04
CA THR A 95 -4.90 13.18 -4.57
C THR A 95 -4.04 13.67 -5.72
N VAL A 96 -3.98 12.93 -6.84
CA VAL A 96 -3.27 13.36 -8.05
C VAL A 96 -3.80 14.70 -8.57
N LYS A 97 -5.12 14.89 -8.58
CA LYS A 97 -5.73 16.15 -9.03
C LYS A 97 -5.38 17.33 -8.12
N MET A 98 -5.19 17.09 -6.83
CA MET A 98 -4.80 18.12 -5.85
C MET A 98 -3.31 18.47 -5.92
N LEU A 99 -2.47 17.53 -6.39
CA LEU A 99 -1.03 17.73 -6.62
C LEU A 99 -0.72 18.46 -7.94
N ARG A 100 -1.75 18.75 -8.76
CA ARG A 100 -1.64 19.41 -10.06
C ARG A 100 -2.07 20.87 -9.95
#